data_AF-A0A0R2NSU5-F1
#
_entry.id   AF-A0A0R2NSU5-F1
#
_cell.length_a   1.000
_cell.length_b   1.000
_cell.length_c   1.000
_cell.angle_alpha   90.00
_cell.angle_beta   90.00
_cell.angle_gamma   90.00
#
_symmetry.space_group_name_H-M   'P 1'
#
loop_
_entity.id
_entity.type
_entity.pdbx_description
1 polymer ?
#
loop_
_entity_poly.entity_id
_entity_poly.type
_entity_poly.pdbx_seq_one_letter_code
_entity_poly.pdbx_strand_id
1 'polypeptide(L)'
;MALTREFLKELGIEGDNLEKVMSEYGKTHSELTELQSQVTNLTSENEALTSKVKERDESISKLGDEAGTSQKLKDQIAQLQADSKSKDEAWSNKLTKAQTDNAVKLALINANVHDPNDLMSQLDMSIVKLDDDGKVKGLDEQVSALKESKAYLFKTDDQTQNNNQPVIKPGAGGNPSGAGGDNDSIVSRIAAHLNTK
;
A
#
# COMPACT_ATOMS: atom_id res chain seq x y z
N MET A 1 6.66 13.15 12.38
CA MET A 1 7.75 12.59 13.20
C MET A 1 8.19 11.33 12.49
N ALA A 2 9.47 11.19 12.10
CA ALA A 2 9.93 9.96 11.45
C ALA A 2 10.11 8.88 12.52
N LEU A 3 9.65 7.65 12.25
CA LEU A 3 9.91 6.52 13.13
C LEU A 3 11.41 6.19 13.08
N THR A 4 12.11 6.30 14.21
CA THR A 4 13.55 6.00 14.29
C THR A 4 13.81 4.88 15.28
N ARG A 5 14.92 4.14 15.08
CA ARG A 5 15.37 3.10 16.01
C ARG A 5 15.55 3.64 17.44
N GLU A 6 16.07 4.87 17.57
CA GLU A 6 16.29 5.50 18.87
C GLU A 6 14.97 5.85 19.56
N PHE A 7 13.98 6.36 18.83
CA PHE A 7 12.64 6.60 19.38
C PHE A 7 11.97 5.31 19.86
N LEU A 8 12.13 4.21 19.12
CA LEU A 8 11.61 2.90 19.52
C LEU A 8 12.31 2.35 20.77
N LYS A 9 13.63 2.55 20.90
CA LYS A 9 14.38 2.20 22.12
C LYS A 9 13.98 3.04 23.32
N GLU A 10 13.76 4.35 23.15
CA GLU A 10 13.24 5.23 24.21
C GLU A 10 11.87 4.77 24.72
N LEU A 11 11.05 4.15 23.86
CA LEU A 11 9.79 3.51 24.23
C LEU A 11 9.95 2.11 24.83
N GLY A 12 11.17 1.62 24.98
CA GLY A 12 11.48 0.29 25.53
C GLY A 12 11.31 -0.87 24.54
N ILE A 13 11.22 -0.60 23.24
CA ILE A 13 11.15 -1.62 22.18
C ILE A 13 12.57 -1.95 21.73
N GLU A 14 13.03 -3.16 22.05
CA GLU A 14 14.39 -3.64 21.76
C GLU A 14 14.40 -5.03 21.12
N GLY A 15 15.57 -5.48 20.68
CA GLY A 15 15.79 -6.84 20.16
C GLY A 15 14.99 -7.17 18.90
N ASP A 16 14.48 -8.40 18.81
CA ASP A 16 13.75 -8.90 17.64
C ASP A 16 12.48 -8.09 17.32
N ASN A 17 11.86 -7.48 18.33
CA ASN A 17 10.66 -6.65 18.14
C ASN A 17 11.01 -5.32 17.46
N LEU A 18 12.17 -4.72 17.80
CA LEU A 18 12.67 -3.53 17.13
C LEU A 18 12.94 -3.81 15.65
N GLU A 19 13.57 -4.93 15.32
CA GLU A 19 13.87 -5.29 13.93
C GLU A 19 12.59 -5.55 13.12
N LYS A 20 11.59 -6.23 13.69
CA LYS A 20 10.29 -6.46 13.02
C LYS A 20 9.56 -5.15 12.73
N VAL A 21 9.47 -4.24 13.72
CA VAL A 21 8.81 -2.93 13.54
C VAL A 21 9.54 -2.10 12.49
N MET A 22 10.88 -2.05 12.53
CA MET A 22 11.66 -1.32 11.54
C MET A 22 11.56 -1.95 10.14
N SER A 23 11.41 -3.27 10.03
CA SER A 23 11.23 -3.96 8.75
C SER A 23 9.88 -3.65 8.12
N GLU A 24 8.78 -3.77 8.87
CA GLU A 24 7.44 -3.44 8.38
C GLU A 24 7.28 -1.95 8.07
N TYR A 25 7.85 -1.08 8.93
CA TYR A 25 7.95 0.34 8.63
C TYR A 25 8.77 0.61 7.36
N GLY A 26 9.90 -0.08 7.17
CA GLY A 26 10.71 0.05 5.96
C GLY A 26 9.96 -0.34 4.69
N LYS A 27 9.20 -1.44 4.71
CA LYS A 27 8.36 -1.87 3.58
C LYS A 27 7.27 -0.85 3.27
N THR A 28 6.47 -0.49 4.27
CA THR A 28 5.37 0.48 4.11
C THR A 28 5.85 1.87 3.72
N HIS A 29 6.96 2.33 4.30
CA HIS A 29 7.56 3.61 3.94
C HIS A 29 8.15 3.59 2.53
N SER A 30 8.77 2.49 2.11
CA SER A 30 9.26 2.33 0.74
C SER A 30 8.11 2.39 -0.27
N GLU A 31 7.04 1.63 -0.04
CA GLU A 31 5.85 1.65 -0.91
C GLU A 31 5.20 3.04 -0.95
N LEU A 32 5.08 3.73 0.20
CA LEU A 32 4.56 5.09 0.28
C LEU A 32 5.42 6.09 -0.51
N THR A 33 6.74 6.01 -0.36
CA THR A 33 7.70 6.89 -1.05
C THR A 33 7.66 6.66 -2.55
N GLU A 34 7.56 5.40 -2.98
CA GLU A 34 7.46 5.04 -4.38
C GLU A 34 6.15 5.56 -4.99
N LEU A 35 5.03 5.43 -4.29
CA LEU A 35 3.74 5.96 -4.75
C LEU A 35 3.76 7.49 -4.83
N GLN A 36 4.33 8.18 -3.83
CA GLN A 36 4.52 9.64 -3.85
C GLN A 36 5.42 10.09 -5.00
N SER A 37 6.49 9.34 -5.29
CA SER A 37 7.37 9.61 -6.43
C SER A 37 6.63 9.44 -7.76
N GLN A 38 5.82 8.38 -7.91
CA GLN A 38 4.99 8.18 -9.10
C GLN A 38 3.98 9.32 -9.30
N VAL A 39 3.32 9.77 -8.23
CA VAL A 39 2.37 10.90 -8.29
C VAL A 39 3.09 12.19 -8.69
N THR A 40 4.24 12.48 -8.10
CA THR A 40 5.04 13.67 -8.45
C THR A 40 5.47 13.62 -9.92
N ASN A 41 6.00 12.48 -10.37
CA ASN A 41 6.44 12.29 -11.75
C ASN A 41 5.29 12.44 -12.75
N LEU A 42 4.14 11.79 -12.49
CA LEU A 42 2.95 11.91 -13.33
C LEU A 42 2.43 13.35 -13.39
N THR A 43 2.48 14.07 -12.28
CA THR A 43 2.06 15.48 -12.23
C THR A 43 2.98 16.36 -13.06
N SER A 44 4.30 16.25 -12.89
CA SER A 44 5.27 17.00 -13.69
C SER A 44 5.25 16.65 -15.17
N GLU A 45 5.08 15.37 -15.53
CA GLU A 45 4.93 14.97 -16.93
C GLU A 45 3.67 15.56 -17.56
N ASN A 46 2.58 15.66 -16.79
CA ASN A 46 1.34 16.26 -17.27
C ASN A 46 1.45 17.77 -17.45
N GLU A 47 2.09 18.48 -16.52
CA GLU A 47 2.37 19.92 -16.69
C GLU A 47 3.20 20.18 -17.96
N ALA A 48 4.22 19.35 -18.20
CA ALA A 48 5.04 19.44 -19.41
C ALA A 48 4.25 19.13 -20.69
N LEU A 49 3.39 18.11 -20.68
CA LEU A 49 2.51 17.78 -21.81
C LEU A 49 1.49 18.89 -22.06
N THR A 50 0.87 19.43 -21.02
CA THR A 50 -0.09 20.55 -21.10
C THR A 50 0.56 21.79 -21.72
N SER A 51 1.79 22.11 -21.33
CA SER A 51 2.55 23.23 -21.93
C SER A 51 2.79 23.01 -23.41
N LYS A 52 3.25 21.80 -23.81
CA LYS A 52 3.48 21.47 -25.22
C LYS A 52 2.21 21.52 -26.05
N VAL A 53 1.07 21.14 -25.47
CA VAL A 53 -0.21 21.23 -26.16
C VAL A 53 -0.61 22.69 -26.38
N LYS A 54 -0.49 23.55 -25.36
CA LYS A 54 -0.72 24.99 -25.53
C LYS A 54 0.16 25.61 -26.61
N GLU A 55 1.47 25.34 -26.58
CA GLU A 55 2.40 25.84 -27.60
C GLU A 55 2.03 25.39 -29.02
N ARG A 56 1.58 24.13 -29.16
CA ARG A 56 1.10 23.59 -30.43
C ARG A 56 -0.19 24.27 -30.87
N ASP A 57 -1.14 24.49 -29.97
CA ASP A 57 -2.42 25.11 -30.29
C ASP A 57 -2.26 26.59 -30.67
N GLU A 58 -1.36 27.32 -30.00
CA GLU A 58 -0.93 28.66 -30.40
C GLU A 58 -0.29 28.65 -31.80
N SER A 59 0.58 27.68 -32.07
CA SER A 59 1.21 27.51 -33.39
C SER A 59 0.20 27.18 -34.49
N ILE A 60 -0.80 26.35 -34.19
CA ILE A 60 -1.89 26.01 -35.10
C ILE A 60 -2.77 27.23 -35.38
N SER A 61 -3.11 28.01 -34.36
CA SER A 61 -3.87 29.26 -34.52
C SER A 61 -3.12 30.24 -35.41
N LYS A 62 -1.83 30.45 -35.14
CA LYS A 62 -0.97 31.34 -35.92
C LYS A 62 -0.84 30.88 -37.37
N LEU A 63 -0.65 29.58 -37.61
CA LEU A 63 -0.66 29.02 -38.97
C LEU A 63 -2.01 29.20 -39.66
N GLY A 64 -3.13 29.15 -38.94
CA GLY A 64 -4.45 29.43 -39.49
C GLY A 64 -4.65 30.89 -39.90
N ASP A 65 -4.11 31.81 -39.11
CA ASP A 65 -4.11 33.24 -39.43
C ASP A 65 -3.19 33.54 -40.64
N GLU A 66 -2.06 32.84 -40.76
CA GLU A 66 -1.07 33.01 -41.83
C GLU A 66 -1.41 32.26 -43.15
N ALA A 67 -2.19 31.17 -43.10
CA ALA A 67 -2.42 30.27 -44.24
C ALA A 67 -3.37 30.77 -45.34
N GLY A 68 -4.06 31.90 -45.19
CA GLY A 68 -5.04 32.40 -46.17
C GLY A 68 -6.31 31.52 -46.32
N THR A 69 -7.06 31.66 -47.43
CA THR A 69 -8.42 31.10 -47.65
C THR A 69 -8.49 29.67 -48.20
N SER A 70 -7.49 28.82 -47.98
CA SER A 70 -7.63 27.40 -48.32
C SER A 70 -8.56 26.72 -47.30
N GLN A 71 -9.82 26.49 -47.68
CA GLN A 71 -10.83 25.84 -46.83
C GLN A 71 -10.31 24.52 -46.26
N LYS A 72 -9.55 23.75 -47.04
CA LYS A 72 -8.91 22.50 -46.62
C LYS A 72 -7.92 22.68 -45.46
N LEU A 73 -7.13 23.76 -45.45
CA LEU A 73 -6.23 24.05 -44.32
C LEU A 73 -7.02 24.49 -43.08
N LYS A 74 -8.07 25.30 -43.25
CA LYS A 74 -8.96 25.70 -42.15
C LYS A 74 -9.64 24.50 -41.50
N ASP A 75 -10.13 23.56 -42.31
CA ASP A 75 -10.76 22.33 -41.82
C ASP A 75 -9.75 21.44 -41.08
N GLN A 76 -8.51 21.31 -41.58
CA GLN A 76 -7.46 20.56 -40.89
C GLN A 76 -7.04 21.21 -39.56
N ILE A 77 -6.98 22.54 -39.50
CA ILE A 77 -6.69 23.30 -38.29
C ILE A 77 -7.80 23.11 -37.25
N ALA A 78 -9.07 23.22 -37.66
CA ALA A 78 -10.21 22.99 -36.78
C ALA A 78 -10.23 21.55 -36.24
N GLN A 79 -9.93 20.56 -37.09
CA GLN A 79 -9.80 19.16 -36.68
C GLN A 79 -8.67 18.97 -35.66
N LEU A 80 -7.49 19.57 -35.90
CA LEU A 80 -6.35 19.47 -34.99
C LEU A 80 -6.63 20.13 -33.63
N GLN A 81 -7.33 21.27 -33.61
CA GLN A 81 -7.76 21.93 -32.37
C GLN A 81 -8.78 21.09 -31.59
N ALA A 82 -9.75 20.49 -32.28
CA ALA A 82 -10.72 19.59 -31.66
C ALA A 82 -10.07 18.33 -31.08
N ASP A 83 -9.17 17.69 -31.85
CA ASP A 83 -8.39 16.53 -31.41
C ASP A 83 -7.47 16.88 -30.23
N SER A 84 -6.89 18.10 -30.22
CA SER A 84 -6.09 18.62 -29.11
C SER A 84 -6.90 18.68 -27.82
N LYS A 85 -8.02 19.39 -27.87
CA LYS A 85 -8.91 19.58 -26.72
C LYS A 85 -9.47 18.27 -26.18
N SER A 86 -9.87 17.36 -27.08
CA SER A 86 -10.35 16.03 -26.69
C SER A 86 -9.26 15.20 -26.00
N LYS A 87 -8.01 15.28 -26.48
CA LYS A 87 -6.88 14.61 -25.83
C LYS A 87 -6.60 15.23 -24.47
N ASP A 88 -6.60 16.55 -24.33
CA ASP A 88 -6.36 17.23 -23.06
C ASP A 88 -7.38 16.84 -22.00
N GLU A 89 -8.67 16.82 -22.34
CA GLU A 89 -9.72 16.35 -21.45
C GLU A 89 -9.52 14.88 -21.05
N ALA A 90 -9.14 14.02 -22.01
CA ALA A 90 -8.85 12.62 -21.73
C ALA A 90 -7.60 12.41 -20.84
N TRP A 91 -6.54 13.20 -21.04
CA TRP A 91 -5.32 13.16 -20.23
C TRP A 91 -5.56 13.69 -18.83
N SER A 92 -6.28 14.81 -18.70
CA SER A 92 -6.68 15.38 -17.42
C SER A 92 -7.51 14.36 -16.62
N ASN A 93 -8.53 13.75 -17.25
CA ASN A 93 -9.33 12.71 -16.61
C ASN A 93 -8.50 11.49 -16.18
N LYS A 94 -7.57 11.02 -17.02
CA LYS A 94 -6.67 9.92 -16.66
C LYS A 94 -5.77 10.27 -15.48
N LEU A 95 -5.25 11.50 -15.42
CA LEU A 95 -4.42 11.95 -14.31
C LEU A 95 -5.22 12.02 -13.02
N THR A 96 -6.37 12.70 -13.03
CA THR A 96 -7.24 12.79 -11.85
C THR A 96 -7.65 11.40 -11.38
N LYS A 97 -7.96 10.49 -12.30
CA LYS A 97 -8.23 9.09 -11.96
C LYS A 97 -7.01 8.42 -11.32
N ALA A 98 -5.83 8.53 -11.91
CA ALA A 98 -4.61 7.92 -11.36
C ALA A 98 -4.25 8.49 -9.97
N GLN A 99 -4.39 9.80 -9.77
CA GLN A 99 -4.19 10.44 -8.47
C GLN A 99 -5.20 9.94 -7.43
N THR A 100 -6.48 9.89 -7.80
CA THR A 100 -7.55 9.37 -6.93
C THR A 100 -7.31 7.90 -6.60
N ASP A 101 -6.99 7.08 -7.60
CA ASP A 101 -6.71 5.66 -7.45
C ASP A 101 -5.57 5.41 -6.45
N ASN A 102 -4.47 6.15 -6.60
CA ASN A 102 -3.32 6.06 -5.70
C ASN A 102 -3.65 6.53 -4.28
N ALA A 103 -4.38 7.62 -4.13
CA ALA A 103 -4.76 8.12 -2.81
C ALA A 103 -5.69 7.14 -2.09
N VAL A 104 -6.63 6.51 -2.80
CA VAL A 104 -7.48 5.43 -2.26
C VAL A 104 -6.62 4.26 -1.81
N LYS A 105 -5.70 3.80 -2.66
CA LYS A 105 -4.80 2.70 -2.32
C LYS A 105 -3.97 3.00 -1.07
N LEU A 106 -3.47 4.22 -0.91
CA LEU A 106 -2.77 4.65 0.30
C LEU A 106 -3.66 4.60 1.54
N ALA A 107 -4.89 5.10 1.43
CA ALA A 107 -5.84 5.04 2.53
C ALA A 107 -6.20 3.59 2.92
N LEU A 108 -6.30 2.68 1.95
CA LEU A 108 -6.52 1.25 2.20
C LEU A 108 -5.30 0.56 2.85
N ILE A 109 -4.09 0.91 2.43
CA ILE A 109 -2.85 0.44 3.09
C ILE A 109 -2.85 0.91 4.56
N ASN A 110 -3.14 2.19 4.79
CA ASN A 110 -3.22 2.77 6.14
C ASN A 110 -4.34 2.15 6.99
N ALA A 111 -5.42 1.66 6.36
CA ALA A 111 -6.49 0.92 7.03
C ALA A 111 -6.11 -0.53 7.37
N ASN A 112 -4.86 -0.95 7.09
CA ASN A 112 -4.30 -2.27 7.37
C ASN A 112 -5.01 -3.42 6.63
N VAL A 113 -5.38 -3.19 5.36
CA VAL A 113 -6.06 -4.19 4.52
C VAL A 113 -5.08 -5.29 4.07
N HIS A 114 -5.57 -6.53 3.93
CA HIS A 114 -4.79 -7.67 3.42
C HIS A 114 -4.35 -7.47 1.95
N ASP A 115 -5.28 -7.15 1.06
CA ASP A 115 -5.03 -6.80 -0.33
C ASP A 115 -5.73 -5.47 -0.68
N PRO A 116 -5.00 -4.34 -0.67
CA PRO A 116 -5.53 -3.04 -1.03
C PRO A 116 -6.06 -2.96 -2.46
N ASN A 117 -5.49 -3.72 -3.41
CA ASN A 117 -5.93 -3.65 -4.82
C ASN A 117 -7.26 -4.38 -5.01
N ASP A 118 -7.41 -5.56 -4.39
CA ASP A 118 -8.66 -6.31 -4.45
C ASP A 118 -9.80 -5.53 -3.78
N LEU A 119 -9.55 -4.98 -2.58
CA LEU A 119 -10.56 -4.19 -1.88
C LEU A 119 -10.94 -2.92 -2.64
N MET A 120 -9.97 -2.27 -3.30
CA MET A 120 -10.23 -1.10 -4.13
C MET A 120 -11.24 -1.38 -5.25
N SER A 121 -11.24 -2.59 -5.82
CA SER A 121 -12.21 -2.99 -6.84
C SER A 121 -13.65 -3.13 -6.32
N GLN A 122 -13.82 -3.28 -5.00
CA GLN A 122 -15.11 -3.43 -4.33
C GLN A 122 -15.69 -2.09 -3.84
N LEU A 123 -14.92 -1.00 -3.94
CA LEU A 123 -15.34 0.33 -3.52
C LEU A 123 -16.10 1.05 -4.63
N ASP A 124 -17.06 1.88 -4.23
CA ASP A 124 -17.72 2.82 -5.12
C ASP A 124 -16.83 4.04 -5.34
N MET A 125 -16.05 4.00 -6.42
CA MET A 125 -15.15 5.09 -6.82
C MET A 125 -15.90 6.34 -7.33
N SER A 126 -17.22 6.30 -7.53
CA SER A 126 -18.01 7.45 -7.99
C SER A 126 -18.28 8.48 -6.89
N ILE A 127 -18.32 8.03 -5.63
CA ILE A 127 -18.49 8.89 -4.45
C ILE A 127 -17.16 9.33 -3.83
N VAL A 128 -16.07 8.71 -4.26
CA VAL A 128 -14.70 8.97 -3.82
C VAL A 128 -14.18 10.23 -4.51
N LYS A 129 -13.73 11.21 -3.72
CA LYS A 129 -13.15 12.46 -4.24
C LYS A 129 -11.82 12.77 -3.58
N LEU A 130 -10.86 13.21 -4.39
CA LEU A 130 -9.64 13.83 -3.89
C LEU A 130 -9.93 15.28 -3.51
N ASP A 131 -9.57 15.69 -2.30
CA ASP A 131 -9.56 17.10 -1.93
C ASP A 131 -8.22 17.77 -2.28
N ASP A 132 -8.18 19.10 -2.13
CA ASP A 132 -7.00 19.91 -2.46
C ASP A 132 -5.78 19.57 -1.58
N ASP A 133 -5.99 18.93 -0.42
CA ASP A 133 -4.94 18.46 0.49
C ASP A 133 -4.46 17.03 0.14
N GLY A 134 -4.99 16.43 -0.92
CA GLY A 134 -4.67 15.07 -1.36
C GLY A 134 -5.30 13.97 -0.50
N LYS A 135 -6.27 14.31 0.36
CA LYS A 135 -7.04 13.33 1.14
C LYS A 135 -8.25 12.86 0.35
N VAL A 136 -8.63 11.62 0.62
CA VAL A 136 -9.77 10.98 -0.03
C VAL A 136 -11.02 11.14 0.82
N LYS A 137 -12.04 11.82 0.28
CA LYS A 137 -13.37 11.95 0.89
C LYS A 137 -14.30 10.84 0.38
N GLY A 138 -15.25 10.42 1.21
CA GLY A 138 -16.23 9.37 0.89
C GLY A 138 -15.68 7.94 0.93
N LEU A 139 -14.43 7.77 1.40
CA LEU A 139 -13.78 6.47 1.56
C LEU A 139 -13.93 5.91 2.97
N ASP A 140 -13.84 6.75 4.01
CA ASP A 140 -13.88 6.32 5.41
C ASP A 140 -15.16 5.57 5.78
N GLU A 141 -16.31 6.02 5.27
CA GLU A 141 -17.61 5.37 5.50
C GLU A 141 -17.66 3.98 4.85
N GLN A 142 -17.13 3.84 3.64
CA GLN A 142 -17.06 2.56 2.94
C GLN A 142 -16.12 1.59 3.65
N VAL A 143 -14.94 2.06 4.05
CA VAL A 143 -13.95 1.26 4.79
C VAL A 143 -14.50 0.81 6.14
N SER A 144 -15.23 1.68 6.84
CA SER A 144 -15.86 1.33 8.13
C SER A 144 -16.96 0.28 7.96
N ALA A 145 -17.84 0.42 6.97
CA ALA A 145 -18.86 -0.58 6.65
C ALA A 145 -18.25 -1.93 6.24
N LEU A 146 -17.12 -1.92 5.52
CA LEU A 146 -16.37 -3.12 5.17
C LEU A 146 -15.71 -3.76 6.39
N LYS A 147 -15.22 -2.98 7.36
CA LYS A 147 -14.70 -3.52 8.63
C LYS A 147 -15.77 -4.25 9.43
N GLU A 148 -16.99 -3.72 9.46
CA GLU A 148 -18.11 -4.36 10.17
C GLU A 148 -18.62 -5.61 9.46
N SER A 149 -18.78 -5.56 8.13
CA SER A 149 -19.38 -6.65 7.35
C SER A 149 -18.38 -7.73 6.92
N LYS A 150 -17.10 -7.37 6.75
CA LYS A 150 -16.03 -8.19 6.19
C LYS A 150 -14.70 -7.97 6.93
N ALA A 151 -14.73 -8.09 8.26
CA ALA A 151 -13.57 -7.91 9.13
C ALA A 151 -12.33 -8.71 8.67
N TYR A 152 -12.51 -9.89 8.07
CA TYR A 152 -11.43 -10.74 7.55
C TYR A 152 -10.59 -10.12 6.43
N LEU A 153 -11.04 -9.04 5.80
CA LEU A 153 -10.27 -8.30 4.79
C LEU A 153 -9.23 -7.36 5.42
N PHE A 154 -9.36 -7.10 6.72
CA PHE A 154 -8.48 -6.24 7.49
C PHE A 154 -7.60 -7.09 8.39
N LYS A 155 -6.31 -6.78 8.40
CA LYS A 155 -5.37 -7.39 9.34
C LYS A 155 -5.78 -6.93 10.74
N THR A 156 -6.06 -7.88 11.62
CA THR A 156 -6.23 -7.56 13.04
C THR A 156 -4.88 -7.13 13.61
N ASP A 157 -4.89 -6.08 14.42
CA ASP A 157 -3.75 -5.71 15.29
C ASP A 157 -3.64 -6.72 16.44
N ASP A 158 -3.61 -8.02 16.14
CA ASP A 158 -3.38 -9.07 17.12
C ASP A 158 -1.89 -9.06 17.52
N GLN A 159 -1.53 -8.05 18.30
CA GLN A 159 -0.44 -8.13 19.28
C GLN A 159 -0.93 -8.70 20.62
N THR A 160 -2.18 -9.15 20.72
CA THR A 160 -2.60 -9.97 21.86
C THR A 160 -2.49 -11.46 21.54
N GLN A 161 -1.35 -12.01 21.96
CA GLN A 161 -1.15 -13.39 22.41
C GLN A 161 -1.15 -14.51 21.35
N ASN A 162 0.05 -14.96 21.00
CA ASN A 162 0.38 -16.35 21.31
C ASN A 162 1.88 -16.50 21.65
N ASN A 163 2.17 -16.36 22.94
CA ASN A 163 3.40 -16.84 23.59
C ASN A 163 3.49 -18.38 23.54
N ASN A 164 3.52 -18.99 22.35
CA ASN A 164 3.75 -20.42 22.24
C ASN A 164 4.46 -20.84 20.94
N GLN A 165 5.49 -20.09 20.54
CA GLN A 165 6.56 -20.71 19.75
C GLN A 165 7.55 -21.36 20.72
N PRO A 166 7.76 -22.69 20.68
CA PRO A 166 8.82 -23.30 21.47
C PRO A 166 10.16 -22.74 20.99
N VAL A 167 10.81 -21.97 21.84
CA VAL A 167 12.14 -21.43 21.59
C VAL A 167 13.13 -22.60 21.57
N ILE A 168 13.56 -23.02 20.37
CA ILE A 168 14.72 -23.89 20.23
C ILE A 168 15.96 -22.99 20.22
N LYS A 169 16.71 -22.96 21.33
CA LYS A 169 18.04 -22.33 21.40
C LYS A 169 19.08 -23.31 20.86
N PRO A 170 19.71 -23.06 19.69
CA PRO A 170 20.77 -23.92 19.21
C PRO A 170 22.11 -23.48 19.84
N GLY A 171 22.60 -24.26 20.79
CA GLY A 171 24.03 -24.26 21.15
C GLY A 171 24.46 -23.44 22.37
N ALA A 172 24.18 -23.94 23.56
CA ALA A 172 25.12 -23.97 24.69
C ALA A 172 24.56 -24.98 25.72
N GLY A 173 25.34 -26.02 26.02
CA GLY A 173 24.86 -27.24 26.67
C GLY A 173 24.13 -27.09 28.00
N GLY A 174 23.19 -27.99 28.25
CA GLY A 174 22.59 -28.23 29.56
C GLY A 174 21.08 -28.44 29.54
N ASN A 175 20.66 -29.68 29.29
CA ASN A 175 19.44 -30.34 29.79
C ASN A 175 18.13 -29.52 29.89
N PRO A 176 17.11 -29.76 29.04
CA PRO A 176 15.76 -29.25 29.30
C PRO A 176 15.17 -29.93 30.54
N SER A 177 14.67 -29.14 31.47
CA SER A 177 13.94 -29.57 32.67
C SER A 177 12.65 -30.28 32.25
N GLY A 178 12.74 -31.57 31.94
CA GLY A 178 11.60 -32.48 31.89
C GLY A 178 11.15 -32.77 33.32
N ALA A 179 9.88 -32.54 33.59
CA ALA A 179 9.21 -32.91 34.83
C ALA A 179 9.65 -34.31 35.30
N GLY A 180 10.05 -34.40 36.56
CA GLY A 180 10.48 -35.65 37.20
C GLY A 180 9.40 -36.72 37.11
N GLY A 181 9.52 -37.58 36.11
CA GLY A 181 8.90 -38.89 36.07
C GLY A 181 9.81 -39.84 36.82
N ASP A 182 9.22 -40.52 37.81
CA ASP A 182 9.85 -41.60 38.56
C ASP A 182 10.65 -42.53 37.65
N ASN A 183 11.88 -42.77 38.07
CA ASN A 183 12.90 -43.53 37.35
C ASN A 183 12.60 -45.04 37.42
N ASP A 184 11.43 -45.43 36.93
CA ASP A 184 10.98 -46.82 36.88
C ASP A 184 11.26 -47.38 35.50
N SER A 185 12.52 -47.79 35.30
CA SER A 185 12.95 -48.39 34.04
C SER A 185 12.15 -49.68 33.77
N ILE A 186 11.89 -50.00 32.50
CA ILE A 186 11.23 -51.25 32.10
C ILE A 186 11.99 -52.48 32.67
N VAL A 187 13.31 -52.36 32.84
CA VAL A 187 14.16 -53.37 33.48
C VAL A 187 13.80 -53.56 34.96
N SER A 188 13.48 -52.47 35.67
CA SER A 188 13.02 -52.48 37.07
C SER A 188 11.69 -53.21 37.24
N ARG A 189 10.74 -53.00 36.31
CA ARG A 189 9.42 -53.65 36.31
C ARG A 189 9.50 -55.15 36.01
N ILE A 190 10.37 -55.55 35.08
CA ILE A 190 10.58 -56.96 34.73
C ILE A 190 11.22 -57.71 35.90
N ALA A 191 12.19 -57.10 36.59
CA ALA A 191 12.83 -57.69 37.75
C ALA A 191 11.86 -57.90 38.94
N ALA A 192 10.94 -56.96 39.17
CA ALA A 192 9.93 -57.08 40.22
C ALA A 192 8.91 -58.22 39.96
N HIS A 193 8.58 -58.48 38.69
CA HIS A 193 7.64 -59.55 38.33
C HIS A 193 8.25 -60.95 38.34
N LEU A 194 9.58 -61.07 38.24
CA LEU A 194 10.29 -62.35 38.31
C LEU A 194 10.59 -62.80 39.75
N ASN A 195 10.58 -61.88 40.72
CA ASN A 195 10.90 -62.18 42.13
C ASN A 195 9.66 -62.48 43.00
N THR A 196 8.49 -62.64 42.40
CA THR A 196 7.24 -63.02 43.08
C THR A 196 6.74 -64.38 42.60
N LYS A 197 7.52 -65.43 42.84
CA LYS A 197 7.02 -66.80 43.06
C LYS A 197 8.05 -67.68 43.74
#